data_AF-A0A969QL37-F1
#
_entry.id   AF-A0A969QL37-F1
#
_cell.length_a   1.000
_cell.length_b   1.000
_cell.length_c   1.000
_cell.angle_alpha   90.00
_cell.angle_beta   90.00
_cell.angle_gamma   90.00
#
_symmetry.space_group_name_H-M   'P 1'
#
loop_
_entity.id
_entity.type
_entity.pdbx_description
1 polymer ?
#
loop_
_entity_poly.entity_id
_entity_poly.type
_entity_poly.pdbx_seq_one_letter_code
_entity_poly.pdbx_strand_id
1 'polypeptide(L)'
;MLSPLLRPILSKISRTVSLQVILTGLVLQIPASVGLTGYLSFKNGEKAVDDLATQLTHKIGEQVEQKLKDYLIVPQLITRLNADQVRAGMVDLNNLSEVQLFLWRRFQQFNDFKFNNPTFITIATETGNSIGIGYRSFDRLVMDVRDLSQGKRVEVWHLNDWGDRVKLRQAFAHPDPREQPWYRAALAAGKLVWVNPSVSIGEDDLLLSVDRPLYNRRGKLSGVTHAALSLGDISHFCKS
;
A
#
# COMPACT_ATOMS: atom_id res chain seq x y z
N MET A 1 -15.18 76.81 8.05
CA MET A 1 -15.38 77.98 7.17
C MET A 1 -14.93 77.60 5.76
N LEU A 2 -15.86 77.11 4.92
CA LEU A 2 -15.59 76.73 3.53
C LEU A 2 -15.86 77.93 2.61
N SER A 3 -14.99 78.13 1.63
CA SER A 3 -14.91 79.32 0.77
C SER A 3 -16.22 79.61 0.00
N PRO A 4 -16.56 80.89 -0.25
CA PRO A 4 -17.81 81.31 -0.87
C PRO A 4 -17.93 80.93 -2.37
N LEU A 5 -16.89 80.32 -2.94
CA LEU A 5 -16.81 79.96 -4.37
C LEU A 5 -17.41 78.57 -4.68
N LEU A 6 -17.73 77.75 -3.68
CA LEU A 6 -18.36 76.43 -3.88
C LEU A 6 -19.90 76.44 -3.79
N ARG A 7 -20.49 77.51 -3.25
CA ARG A 7 -21.95 77.68 -3.14
C ARG A 7 -22.71 77.69 -4.48
N PRO A 8 -22.25 78.35 -5.56
CA PRO A 8 -23.01 78.41 -6.80
C PRO A 8 -22.95 77.10 -7.61
N ILE A 9 -21.95 76.25 -7.33
CA ILE A 9 -21.80 74.94 -7.97
C ILE A 9 -22.79 73.94 -7.34
N LEU A 10 -22.94 73.98 -6.01
CA LEU A 10 -23.94 73.18 -5.29
C LEU A 10 -25.39 73.62 -5.59
N SER A 11 -25.65 74.92 -5.76
CA SER A 11 -27.00 75.43 -6.02
C SER A 11 -27.44 75.35 -7.48
N LYS A 12 -26.51 75.23 -8.45
CA LYS A 12 -26.86 74.93 -9.85
C LYS A 12 -27.19 73.46 -10.05
N ILE A 13 -26.48 72.56 -9.36
CA ILE A 13 -26.78 71.12 -9.39
C ILE A 13 -28.15 70.84 -8.75
N SER A 14 -28.54 71.57 -7.70
CA SER A 14 -29.82 71.34 -7.00
C SER A 14 -31.06 71.90 -7.73
N ARG A 15 -30.91 72.71 -8.79
CA ARG A 15 -32.03 73.39 -9.47
C ARG A 15 -32.36 72.82 -10.86
N THR A 16 -31.60 71.84 -11.34
CA THR A 16 -31.85 71.13 -12.61
C THR A 16 -32.04 69.62 -12.45
N VAL A 17 -31.86 69.07 -11.25
CA VAL A 17 -32.10 67.66 -10.97
C VAL A 17 -33.43 67.52 -10.26
N SER A 18 -34.44 67.02 -10.99
CA SER A 18 -35.75 66.68 -10.43
C SER A 18 -35.59 65.73 -9.23
N LEU A 19 -36.36 65.95 -8.15
CA LEU A 19 -36.40 65.06 -6.97
C LEU A 19 -36.64 63.59 -7.37
N GLN A 20 -37.34 63.37 -8.49
CA GLN A 20 -37.56 62.04 -9.06
C GLN A 20 -36.26 61.37 -9.49
N VAL A 21 -35.29 62.10 -10.06
CA VAL A 21 -34.00 61.54 -10.51
C VAL A 21 -33.18 61.03 -9.32
N ILE A 22 -33.19 61.76 -8.20
CA ILE A 22 -32.49 61.37 -6.97
C ILE A 22 -33.13 60.12 -6.34
N LEU A 23 -34.47 60.08 -6.25
CA LEU A 23 -35.23 58.94 -5.74
C LEU A 23 -35.07 57.70 -6.61
N THR A 24 -35.14 57.84 -7.94
CA THR A 24 -34.94 56.72 -8.87
C THR A 24 -33.52 56.15 -8.76
N GLY A 25 -32.50 57.00 -8.66
CA GLY A 25 -31.12 56.55 -8.43
C GLY A 25 -30.96 55.78 -7.11
N LEU A 26 -31.56 56.26 -6.03
CA LEU A 26 -31.51 55.62 -4.71
C LEU A 26 -32.22 54.25 -4.69
N VAL A 27 -33.39 54.15 -5.32
CA VAL A 27 -34.15 52.88 -5.39
C VAL A 27 -33.44 51.87 -6.28
N LEU A 28 -32.80 52.31 -7.38
CA LEU A 28 -32.06 51.43 -8.29
C LEU A 28 -30.77 50.86 -7.67
N GLN A 29 -30.17 51.56 -6.71
CA GLN A 29 -28.98 51.10 -6.01
C GLN A 29 -29.21 49.83 -5.18
N ILE A 30 -30.42 49.61 -4.65
CA ILE A 30 -30.75 48.42 -3.83
C ILE A 30 -30.67 47.12 -4.66
N PRO A 31 -31.44 46.93 -5.76
CA PRO A 31 -31.36 45.72 -6.57
C PRO A 31 -29.99 45.59 -7.25
N ALA A 32 -29.32 46.70 -7.59
CA ALA A 32 -27.95 46.66 -8.11
C ALA A 32 -26.97 46.09 -7.08
N SER A 33 -27.02 46.57 -5.84
CA SER A 33 -26.15 46.11 -4.75
C SER A 33 -26.47 44.67 -4.34
N VAL A 34 -27.75 44.31 -4.26
CA VAL A 34 -28.19 42.94 -3.95
C VAL A 34 -27.83 41.98 -5.09
N GLY A 35 -28.02 42.37 -6.34
CA GLY A 35 -27.64 41.57 -7.51
C GLY A 35 -26.12 41.38 -7.60
N LEU A 36 -25.34 42.42 -7.35
CA LEU A 36 -23.88 42.33 -7.30
C LEU A 36 -23.39 41.43 -6.17
N THR A 37 -23.96 41.60 -4.97
CA THR A 37 -23.63 40.75 -3.80
C THR A 37 -24.06 39.31 -4.04
N GLY A 38 -25.22 39.08 -4.66
CA GLY A 38 -25.70 37.76 -5.05
C GLY A 38 -24.79 37.09 -6.08
N TYR A 39 -24.39 37.83 -7.12
CA TYR A 39 -23.44 37.35 -8.13
C TYR A 39 -22.07 37.02 -7.53
N LEU A 40 -21.53 37.89 -6.69
CA LEU A 40 -20.26 37.67 -6.00
C LEU A 40 -20.36 36.49 -5.02
N SER A 41 -21.46 36.36 -4.30
CA SER A 41 -21.73 35.25 -3.38
C SER A 41 -21.79 33.92 -4.13
N PHE A 42 -22.50 33.88 -5.26
CA PHE A 42 -22.59 32.69 -6.11
C PHE A 42 -21.21 32.28 -6.65
N LYS A 43 -20.45 33.24 -7.21
CA LYS A 43 -19.11 33.00 -7.76
C LYS A 43 -18.11 32.56 -6.67
N ASN A 44 -18.19 33.15 -5.49
CA ASN A 44 -17.37 32.74 -4.34
C ASN A 44 -17.78 31.36 -3.82
N GLY A 45 -19.07 31.04 -3.84
CA GLY A 45 -19.59 29.72 -3.48
C GLY A 45 -19.10 28.63 -4.43
N GLU A 46 -19.16 28.87 -5.75
CA GLU A 46 -18.63 27.96 -6.77
C GLU A 46 -17.13 27.67 -6.54
N LYS A 47 -16.34 28.72 -6.32
CA LYS A 47 -14.91 28.58 -6.03
C LYS A 47 -14.63 27.82 -4.72
N ALA A 48 -15.39 28.09 -3.66
CA ALA A 48 -15.20 27.40 -2.38
C ALA A 48 -15.53 25.91 -2.47
N VAL A 49 -16.53 25.53 -3.27
CA VAL A 49 -16.87 24.13 -3.54
C VAL A 49 -15.78 23.46 -4.35
N ASP A 50 -15.26 24.11 -5.40
CA ASP A 50 -14.17 23.57 -6.23
C ASP A 50 -12.86 23.39 -5.45
N ASP A 51 -12.48 24.39 -4.64
CA ASP A 51 -11.31 24.32 -3.76
C ASP A 51 -11.47 23.19 -2.73
N LEU A 52 -12.67 23.02 -2.14
CA LEU A 52 -12.95 21.95 -1.19
C LEU A 52 -12.92 20.58 -1.85
N ALA A 53 -13.51 20.44 -3.03
CA ALA A 53 -13.47 19.19 -3.81
C ALA A 53 -12.02 18.82 -4.14
N THR A 54 -11.23 19.78 -4.62
CA THR A 54 -9.81 19.60 -4.92
C THR A 54 -9.01 19.19 -3.69
N GLN A 55 -9.18 19.88 -2.56
CA GLN A 55 -8.50 19.54 -1.30
C GLN A 55 -8.90 18.15 -0.79
N LEU A 56 -10.17 17.79 -0.92
CA LEU A 56 -10.67 16.47 -0.51
C LEU A 56 -10.05 15.37 -1.38
N THR A 57 -10.01 15.54 -2.71
CA THR A 57 -9.38 14.59 -3.63
C THR A 57 -7.88 14.45 -3.34
N HIS A 58 -7.17 15.55 -3.10
CA HIS A 58 -5.74 15.52 -2.75
C HIS A 58 -5.50 14.76 -1.45
N LYS A 59 -6.27 15.07 -0.40
CA LYS A 59 -6.17 14.41 0.90
C LYS A 59 -6.50 12.92 0.83
N ILE A 60 -7.48 12.51 0.03
CA ILE A 60 -7.77 11.10 -0.23
C ILE A 60 -6.58 10.44 -0.93
N GLY A 61 -5.98 11.10 -1.92
CA GLY A 61 -4.77 10.62 -2.60
C GLY A 61 -3.59 10.41 -1.64
N GLU A 62 -3.28 11.40 -0.81
CA GLU A 62 -2.22 11.31 0.22
C GLU A 62 -2.49 10.18 1.23
N GLN A 63 -3.75 10.03 1.65
CA GLN A 63 -4.14 8.96 2.57
C GLN A 63 -3.98 7.57 1.94
N VAL A 64 -4.33 7.39 0.67
CA VAL A 64 -4.13 6.14 -0.07
C VAL A 64 -2.64 5.85 -0.23
N GLU A 65 -1.83 6.85 -0.56
CA GLU A 65 -0.37 6.69 -0.67
C GLU A 65 0.26 6.28 0.65
N GLN A 66 -0.12 6.94 1.75
CA GLN A 66 0.38 6.62 3.09
C GLN A 66 -0.03 5.20 3.51
N LYS A 67 -1.31 4.85 3.34
CA LYS A 67 -1.83 3.50 3.59
C LYS A 67 -1.03 2.45 2.81
N LEU A 68 -0.78 2.69 1.52
CA LEU A 68 -0.02 1.75 0.69
C LEU A 68 1.45 1.65 1.13
N LYS A 69 2.10 2.75 1.51
CA LYS A 69 3.46 2.73 2.06
C LYS A 69 3.55 1.85 3.31
N ASP A 70 2.61 2.00 4.23
CA ASP A 70 2.57 1.23 5.47
C ASP A 70 2.27 -0.26 5.21
N TYR A 71 1.48 -0.55 4.18
CA TYR A 71 1.20 -1.92 3.75
C TYR A 71 2.43 -2.58 3.12
N LEU A 72 3.17 -1.85 2.28
CA LEU A 72 4.33 -2.38 1.55
C LEU A 72 5.62 -2.46 2.39
N ILE A 73 5.68 -1.86 3.58
CA ILE A 73 6.89 -1.86 4.41
C ILE A 73 7.13 -3.20 5.11
N VAL A 74 6.06 -3.89 5.50
CA VAL A 74 6.10 -5.15 6.25
C VAL A 74 6.86 -6.26 5.50
N PRO A 75 6.54 -6.61 4.24
CA PRO A 75 7.27 -7.67 3.54
C PRO A 75 8.75 -7.32 3.31
N GLN A 76 9.08 -6.03 3.15
CA GLN A 76 10.48 -5.57 3.05
C GLN A 76 11.24 -5.78 4.35
N LEU A 77 10.59 -5.54 5.49
CA LEU A 77 11.16 -5.75 6.80
C LEU A 77 11.37 -7.24 7.08
N ILE A 78 10.40 -8.09 6.76
CA ILE A 78 10.51 -9.55 6.89
C ILE A 78 11.72 -10.07 6.12
N THR A 79 11.83 -9.75 4.84
CA THR A 79 12.95 -10.21 4.00
C THR A 79 14.29 -9.67 4.47
N ARG A 80 14.33 -8.47 5.07
CA ARG A 80 15.55 -7.90 5.68
C ARG A 80 15.98 -8.70 6.89
N LEU A 81 15.06 -8.91 7.83
CA LEU A 81 15.36 -9.62 9.08
C LEU A 81 15.76 -11.06 8.83
N ASN A 82 15.12 -11.74 7.86
CA ASN A 82 15.53 -13.07 7.42
C ASN A 82 16.96 -13.07 6.86
N ALA A 83 17.28 -12.13 5.98
CA ALA A 83 18.64 -12.00 5.43
C ALA A 83 19.70 -11.73 6.49
N ASP A 84 19.39 -10.88 7.47
CA ASP A 84 20.31 -10.54 8.55
C ASP A 84 20.57 -11.73 9.48
N GLN A 85 19.54 -12.53 9.80
CA GLN A 85 19.71 -13.73 10.63
C GLN A 85 20.46 -14.86 9.93
N VAL A 86 20.21 -15.07 8.64
CA VAL A 86 20.99 -16.02 7.83
C VAL A 86 22.45 -15.55 7.73
N ARG A 87 22.66 -14.25 7.47
CA ARG A 87 24.02 -13.68 7.42
C ARG A 87 24.73 -13.76 8.76
N ALA A 88 24.02 -13.64 9.88
CA ALA A 88 24.58 -13.81 11.21
C ALA A 88 24.91 -15.28 11.54
N GLY A 89 24.44 -16.24 10.74
CA GLY A 89 24.56 -17.67 11.01
C GLY A 89 23.64 -18.15 12.13
N MET A 90 22.55 -17.42 12.39
CA MET A 90 21.51 -17.80 13.37
C MET A 90 20.48 -18.78 12.79
N VAL A 91 20.46 -18.92 11.47
CA VAL A 91 19.59 -19.86 10.75
C VAL A 91 20.43 -20.61 9.73
N ASP A 92 20.59 -21.93 9.90
CA ASP A 92 21.22 -22.79 8.90
C ASP A 92 20.22 -23.25 7.84
N LEU A 93 20.37 -22.73 6.62
CA LEU A 93 19.50 -23.09 5.50
C LEU A 93 19.67 -24.53 5.01
N ASN A 94 20.71 -25.26 5.46
CA ASN A 94 20.87 -26.68 5.17
C ASN A 94 20.01 -27.55 6.09
N ASN A 95 19.51 -27.00 7.20
CA ASN A 95 18.64 -27.69 8.14
C ASN A 95 17.18 -27.25 7.94
N LEU A 96 16.43 -28.01 7.15
CA LEU A 96 15.05 -27.63 6.82
C LEU A 96 14.13 -27.56 8.04
N SER A 97 14.34 -28.37 9.07
CA SER A 97 13.56 -28.29 10.31
C SER A 97 13.80 -26.98 11.06
N GLU A 98 15.03 -26.46 11.02
CA GLU A 98 15.36 -25.15 11.58
C GLU A 98 14.72 -24.02 10.77
N VAL A 99 14.80 -24.08 9.43
CA VAL A 99 14.14 -23.11 8.54
C VAL A 99 12.62 -23.11 8.77
N GLN A 100 12.03 -24.28 8.99
CA GLN A 100 10.61 -24.44 9.27
C GLN A 100 10.18 -23.67 10.52
N LEU A 101 10.81 -23.97 11.65
CA LEU A 101 10.50 -23.34 12.92
C LEU A 101 10.82 -21.84 12.87
N PHE A 102 11.91 -21.48 12.21
CA PHE A 102 12.32 -20.11 12.00
C PHE A 102 11.24 -19.31 11.26
N LEU A 103 10.81 -19.78 10.09
CA LEU A 103 9.77 -19.11 9.31
C LEU A 103 8.45 -19.08 10.04
N TRP A 104 8.08 -20.13 10.78
CA TRP A 104 6.83 -20.14 11.52
C TRP A 104 6.80 -19.05 12.58
N ARG A 105 7.87 -18.93 13.37
CA ARG A 105 8.02 -17.83 14.36
C ARG A 105 8.01 -16.47 13.68
N ARG A 106 8.70 -16.33 12.53
CA ARG A 106 8.72 -15.09 11.76
C ARG A 106 7.31 -14.72 11.29
N PHE A 107 6.55 -15.68 10.78
CA PHE A 107 5.19 -15.44 10.33
C PHE A 107 4.32 -14.96 11.49
N GLN A 108 4.34 -15.66 12.62
CA GLN A 108 3.54 -15.28 13.80
C GLN A 108 3.85 -13.88 14.34
N GLN A 109 5.12 -13.46 14.31
CA GLN A 109 5.52 -12.10 14.71
C GLN A 109 4.88 -10.99 13.86
N PHE A 110 4.55 -11.29 12.60
CA PHE A 110 4.02 -10.33 11.64
C PHE A 110 2.55 -10.57 11.28
N ASN A 111 1.93 -11.62 11.85
CA ASN A 111 0.56 -12.02 11.55
C ASN A 111 -0.50 -11.38 12.48
N ASP A 112 -0.08 -10.68 13.53
CA ASP A 112 -1.01 -10.01 14.46
C ASP A 112 -1.58 -8.70 13.90
N PHE A 113 -1.09 -8.24 12.74
CA PHE A 113 -1.48 -6.97 12.13
C PHE A 113 -2.62 -7.20 11.15
N LYS A 114 -3.87 -7.21 11.66
CA LYS A 114 -5.16 -7.45 10.95
C LYS A 114 -5.32 -6.98 9.50
N PHE A 115 -4.51 -6.06 9.02
CA PHE A 115 -4.56 -5.52 7.65
C PHE A 115 -3.24 -5.47 6.90
N ASN A 116 -2.08 -5.81 7.49
CA ASN A 116 -0.76 -5.73 6.81
C ASN A 116 -0.01 -7.07 6.84
N ASN A 117 -0.72 -8.17 7.04
CA ASN A 117 -0.13 -9.49 7.15
C ASN A 117 0.46 -9.93 5.81
N PRO A 118 1.66 -10.53 5.79
CA PRO A 118 2.15 -11.19 4.59
C PRO A 118 1.19 -12.34 4.23
N THR A 119 0.75 -12.41 2.98
CA THR A 119 -0.04 -13.55 2.49
C THR A 119 0.80 -14.82 2.54
N PHE A 120 2.08 -14.71 2.14
CA PHE A 120 3.04 -15.80 2.21
C PHE A 120 4.45 -15.28 2.49
N ILE A 121 5.22 -16.01 3.28
CA ILE A 121 6.67 -15.83 3.41
C ILE A 121 7.37 -17.14 3.08
N THR A 122 8.44 -17.07 2.29
CA THR A 122 9.12 -18.26 1.78
C THR A 122 10.63 -18.08 1.83
N ILE A 123 11.35 -19.17 2.10
CA ILE A 123 12.78 -19.31 1.84
C ILE A 123 12.97 -20.47 0.89
N ALA A 124 13.63 -20.21 -0.24
CA ALA A 124 14.16 -21.27 -1.10
C ALA A 124 15.68 -21.27 -1.05
N THR A 125 16.26 -22.45 -0.92
CA THR A 125 17.70 -22.64 -0.80
C THR A 125 18.36 -22.75 -2.18
N GLU A 126 19.69 -22.60 -2.24
CA GLU A 126 20.48 -22.85 -3.46
C GLU A 126 20.38 -24.33 -3.92
N THR A 127 20.10 -25.25 -2.99
CA THR A 127 19.91 -26.68 -3.30
C THR A 127 18.57 -26.96 -3.98
N GLY A 128 17.62 -26.02 -3.94
CA GLY A 128 16.28 -26.19 -4.50
C GLY A 128 15.23 -26.67 -3.49
N ASN A 129 15.58 -26.79 -2.21
CA ASN A 129 14.60 -26.97 -1.15
C ASN A 129 13.87 -25.65 -0.89
N SER A 130 12.67 -25.73 -0.35
CA SER A 130 11.94 -24.53 0.05
C SER A 130 10.97 -24.78 1.18
N ILE A 131 10.84 -23.80 2.06
CA ILE A 131 9.79 -23.72 3.06
C ILE A 131 9.04 -22.42 2.86
N GLY A 132 7.71 -22.49 2.74
CA GLY A 132 6.82 -21.35 2.70
C GLY A 132 5.75 -21.46 3.79
N ILE A 133 5.34 -20.34 4.37
CA ILE A 133 4.25 -20.27 5.34
C ILE A 133 3.35 -19.10 4.98
N GLY A 134 2.05 -19.34 5.00
CA GLY A 134 1.09 -18.32 4.66
C GLY A 134 -0.34 -18.82 4.67
N TYR A 135 -1.24 -17.93 4.31
CA TYR A 135 -2.65 -18.24 4.17
C TYR A 135 -2.95 -18.71 2.75
N ARG A 136 -3.61 -19.86 2.64
CA ARG A 136 -4.24 -20.31 1.39
C ARG A 136 -5.75 -20.30 1.57
N SER A 137 -6.41 -19.47 0.76
CA SER A 137 -7.80 -19.04 0.99
C SER A 137 -7.94 -18.30 2.35
N PHE A 138 -8.95 -17.44 2.48
CA PHE A 138 -9.01 -16.36 3.50
C PHE A 138 -8.69 -16.68 4.97
N ASP A 139 -8.68 -17.93 5.45
CA ASP A 139 -8.60 -18.20 6.90
C ASP A 139 -7.76 -19.42 7.35
N ARG A 140 -7.00 -20.11 6.46
CA ARG A 140 -6.18 -21.26 6.92
C ARG A 140 -4.71 -21.13 6.62
N LEU A 141 -3.95 -20.98 7.71
CA LEU A 141 -2.50 -21.07 7.73
C LEU A 141 -2.05 -22.46 7.28
N VAL A 142 -1.13 -22.48 6.33
CA VAL A 142 -0.49 -23.69 5.83
C VAL A 142 1.00 -23.49 5.70
N MET A 143 1.70 -24.60 5.55
CA MET A 143 3.12 -24.63 5.26
C MET A 143 3.38 -25.43 4.00
N ASP A 144 4.10 -24.80 3.08
CA ASP A 144 4.60 -25.42 1.87
C ASP A 144 6.01 -25.93 2.13
N VAL A 145 6.23 -27.22 1.88
CA VAL A 145 7.52 -27.89 2.06
C VAL A 145 7.93 -28.55 0.76
N ARG A 146 9.11 -28.18 0.25
CA ARG A 146 9.82 -28.92 -0.79
C ARG A 146 11.13 -29.40 -0.18
N ASP A 147 11.18 -30.69 0.11
CA ASP A 147 12.37 -31.38 0.60
C ASP A 147 12.82 -32.41 -0.44
N LEU A 148 13.88 -32.08 -1.18
CA LEU A 148 14.44 -32.93 -2.23
C LEU A 148 14.93 -34.30 -1.72
N SER A 149 15.17 -34.46 -0.41
CA SER A 149 15.48 -35.76 0.19
C SER A 149 14.25 -36.69 0.29
N GLN A 150 13.04 -36.11 0.30
CA GLN A 150 11.76 -36.82 0.40
C GLN A 150 11.01 -36.86 -0.93
N GLY A 151 11.39 -36.02 -1.89
CA GLY A 151 10.86 -36.02 -3.25
C GLY A 151 10.91 -34.65 -3.91
N LYS A 152 10.49 -34.56 -5.17
CA LYS A 152 10.48 -33.29 -5.93
C LYS A 152 9.18 -32.49 -5.80
N ARG A 153 8.18 -33.06 -5.12
CA ARG A 153 6.85 -32.46 -4.96
C ARG A 153 6.88 -31.40 -3.88
N VAL A 154 5.96 -30.43 -4.00
CA VAL A 154 5.64 -29.51 -2.91
C VAL A 154 4.51 -30.12 -2.11
N GLU A 155 4.70 -30.22 -0.80
CA GLU A 155 3.72 -30.69 0.16
C GLU A 155 3.14 -29.52 0.94
N VAL A 156 1.82 -29.52 1.12
CA VAL A 156 1.08 -28.50 1.86
C VAL A 156 0.58 -29.10 3.16
N TRP A 157 1.03 -28.56 4.28
CA TRP A 157 0.75 -29.06 5.61
C TRP A 157 -0.09 -28.08 6.41
N HIS A 158 -1.07 -28.59 7.14
CA HIS A 158 -1.63 -27.87 8.29
C HIS A 158 -0.69 -27.97 9.48
N LEU A 159 -0.68 -26.91 10.28
CA LEU A 159 0.17 -26.77 11.46
C LEU A 159 -0.66 -26.78 12.74
N ASN A 160 -0.06 -27.18 13.86
CA ASN A 160 -0.56 -26.85 15.19
C ASN A 160 -0.10 -25.43 15.60
N ASP A 161 -0.52 -24.95 16.78
CA ASP A 161 -0.11 -23.62 17.29
C ASP A 161 1.36 -23.54 17.74
N TRP A 162 2.16 -24.59 17.51
CA TRP A 162 3.59 -24.69 17.80
C TRP A 162 4.43 -24.71 16.51
N GLY A 163 3.77 -24.76 15.34
CA GLY A 163 4.42 -24.79 14.03
C GLY A 163 4.81 -26.19 13.54
N ASP A 164 4.34 -27.25 14.20
CA ASP A 164 4.55 -28.63 13.78
C ASP A 164 3.52 -29.03 12.73
N ARG A 165 3.98 -29.81 11.75
CA ARG A 165 3.14 -30.37 10.67
C ARG A 165 2.25 -31.47 11.24
N VAL A 166 0.93 -31.29 11.18
CA VAL A 166 -0.05 -32.25 11.73
C VAL A 166 -0.80 -33.05 10.68
N LYS A 167 -1.11 -32.44 9.52
CA LYS A 167 -1.92 -33.07 8.48
C LYS A 167 -1.49 -32.60 7.10
N LEU A 168 -1.14 -33.57 6.24
CA LEU A 168 -0.90 -33.31 4.82
C LEU A 168 -2.25 -32.96 4.16
N ARG A 169 -2.36 -31.75 3.63
CA ARG A 169 -3.52 -31.27 2.88
C ARG A 169 -3.45 -31.72 1.43
N GLN A 170 -2.29 -31.54 0.80
CA GLN A 170 -2.08 -31.80 -0.63
C GLN A 170 -0.60 -31.96 -0.92
N ALA A 171 -0.27 -32.71 -1.97
CA ALA A 171 1.06 -32.69 -2.58
C ALA A 171 0.92 -32.56 -4.10
N PHE A 172 1.71 -31.71 -4.74
CA PHE A 172 1.65 -31.49 -6.19
C PHE A 172 3.05 -31.28 -6.79
N ALA A 173 3.16 -31.50 -8.11
CA ALA A 173 4.38 -31.18 -8.83
C ALA A 173 4.42 -29.66 -9.05
N HIS A 174 5.56 -29.04 -8.77
CA HIS A 174 5.77 -27.62 -8.98
C HIS A 174 7.17 -27.40 -9.55
N PRO A 175 7.37 -26.41 -10.44
CA PRO A 175 8.70 -26.09 -10.96
C PRO A 175 9.67 -25.75 -9.84
N ASP A 176 10.95 -26.00 -10.08
CA ASP A 176 12.00 -25.72 -9.10
C ASP A 176 11.98 -24.24 -8.70
N PRO A 177 12.05 -23.88 -7.40
CA PRO A 177 12.03 -22.49 -6.98
C PRO A 177 13.15 -21.66 -7.62
N ARG A 178 14.28 -22.27 -7.99
CA ARG A 178 15.41 -21.58 -8.66
C ARG A 178 15.12 -21.21 -10.11
N GLU A 179 14.11 -21.84 -10.70
CA GLU A 179 13.62 -21.52 -12.05
C GLU A 179 12.55 -20.44 -12.03
N GLN A 180 12.00 -20.14 -10.84
CA GLN A 180 10.93 -19.17 -10.69
C GLN A 180 11.42 -17.74 -10.97
N PRO A 181 10.57 -16.88 -11.56
CA PRO A 181 10.92 -15.49 -11.86
C PRO A 181 11.42 -14.71 -10.65
N TRP A 182 10.78 -14.89 -9.49
CA TRP A 182 11.13 -14.17 -8.26
C TRP A 182 12.55 -14.51 -7.75
N TYR A 183 12.93 -15.79 -7.83
CA TYR A 183 14.25 -16.24 -7.40
C TYR A 183 15.33 -15.67 -8.32
N ARG A 184 15.13 -15.78 -9.64
CA ARG A 184 16.07 -15.25 -10.64
C ARG A 184 16.19 -13.73 -10.56
N ALA A 185 15.08 -13.02 -10.35
CA ALA A 185 15.08 -11.57 -10.19
C ALA A 185 15.89 -11.14 -8.96
N ALA A 186 15.73 -11.82 -7.82
CA ALA A 186 16.49 -11.53 -6.61
C ALA A 186 18.00 -11.75 -6.80
N LEU A 187 18.39 -12.83 -7.50
CA LEU A 187 19.79 -13.09 -7.82
C LEU A 187 20.37 -12.05 -8.77
N ALA A 188 19.64 -11.70 -9.84
CA ALA A 188 20.07 -10.69 -10.79
C ALA A 188 20.23 -9.31 -10.15
N ALA A 189 19.35 -8.95 -9.21
CA ALA A 189 19.42 -7.69 -8.48
C ALA A 189 20.55 -7.66 -7.43
N GLY A 190 20.88 -8.80 -6.81
CA GLY A 190 21.85 -8.88 -5.71
C GLY A 190 21.40 -8.17 -4.42
N LYS A 191 20.18 -7.64 -4.40
CA LYS A 191 19.59 -6.85 -3.30
C LYS A 191 18.07 -7.04 -3.29
N LEU A 192 17.38 -6.28 -2.44
CA LEU A 192 15.92 -6.24 -2.40
C LEU A 192 15.36 -5.85 -3.77
N VAL A 193 14.38 -6.61 -4.26
CA VAL A 193 13.69 -6.34 -5.52
C VAL A 193 12.20 -6.63 -5.38
N TRP A 194 11.37 -5.78 -5.97
CA TRP A 194 9.95 -6.06 -6.17
C TRP A 194 9.78 -6.80 -7.49
N VAL A 195 8.99 -7.86 -7.48
CA VAL A 195 8.74 -8.68 -8.66
C VAL A 195 7.29 -8.50 -9.08
N ASN A 196 7.07 -8.43 -10.40
CA ASN A 196 5.75 -8.23 -10.99
C ASN A 196 4.75 -9.28 -10.48
N PRO A 197 3.46 -8.91 -10.35
CA PRO A 197 2.44 -9.81 -9.84
C PRO A 197 2.40 -11.15 -10.58
N SER A 198 2.32 -12.24 -9.82
CA SER A 198 2.25 -13.61 -10.34
C SER A 198 1.12 -14.38 -9.69
N VAL A 199 0.57 -15.37 -10.39
CA VAL A 199 -0.51 -16.22 -9.86
C VAL A 199 0.00 -17.04 -8.66
N SER A 200 -0.77 -17.04 -7.58
CA SER A 200 -0.54 -17.85 -6.39
C SER A 200 -0.62 -19.34 -6.72
N ILE A 201 0.20 -20.16 -6.05
CA ILE A 201 0.28 -21.58 -6.36
C ILE A 201 -0.98 -22.30 -5.86
N GLY A 202 -1.84 -22.70 -6.80
CA GLY A 202 -3.04 -23.47 -6.51
C GLY A 202 -4.23 -22.64 -6.03
N GLU A 203 -4.19 -21.31 -6.24
CA GLU A 203 -5.29 -20.38 -5.92
C GLU A 203 -5.45 -19.37 -7.08
N ASP A 204 -6.66 -18.86 -7.29
CA ASP A 204 -6.98 -17.84 -8.30
C ASP A 204 -6.73 -16.42 -7.77
N ASP A 205 -5.54 -16.19 -7.22
CA ASP A 205 -5.14 -14.88 -6.68
C ASP A 205 -3.79 -14.43 -7.26
N LEU A 206 -3.59 -13.12 -7.35
CA LEU A 206 -2.34 -12.51 -7.78
C LEU A 206 -1.52 -12.07 -6.57
N LEU A 207 -0.24 -12.40 -6.58
CA LEU A 207 0.70 -12.05 -5.52
C LEU A 207 1.70 -11.01 -6.02
N LEU A 208 1.79 -9.87 -5.32
CA LEU A 208 2.91 -8.95 -5.41
C LEU A 208 3.94 -9.39 -4.38
N SER A 209 5.20 -9.54 -4.78
CA SER A 209 6.24 -10.00 -3.86
C SER A 209 7.47 -9.13 -3.85
N VAL A 210 8.13 -9.15 -2.70
CA VAL A 210 9.47 -8.60 -2.53
C VAL A 210 10.42 -9.72 -2.17
N ASP A 211 11.56 -9.72 -2.83
CA ASP A 211 12.52 -10.81 -2.77
C ASP A 211 13.92 -10.27 -2.46
N ARG A 212 14.71 -11.08 -1.76
CA ARG A 212 16.09 -10.73 -1.41
C ARG A 212 16.99 -11.97 -1.39
N PRO A 213 18.18 -11.93 -2.00
CA PRO A 213 19.16 -13.01 -1.87
C PRO A 213 19.68 -13.12 -0.44
N LEU A 214 19.86 -14.36 0.00
CA LEU A 214 20.37 -14.74 1.31
C LEU A 214 21.84 -15.16 1.16
N TYR A 215 22.73 -14.49 1.88
CA TYR A 215 24.15 -14.82 1.90
C TYR A 215 24.55 -15.24 3.31
N ASN A 216 25.36 -16.29 3.42
CA ASN A 216 25.90 -16.72 4.70
C ASN A 216 27.05 -15.80 5.18
N ARG A 217 27.61 -16.09 6.36
CA ARG A 217 28.73 -15.36 6.97
C ARG A 217 29.97 -15.21 6.07
N ARG A 218 30.16 -16.14 5.12
CA ARG A 218 31.29 -16.13 4.18
C ARG A 218 30.99 -15.34 2.89
N GLY A 219 29.82 -14.70 2.81
CA GLY A 219 29.36 -13.99 1.61
C GLY A 219 28.90 -14.90 0.48
N LYS A 220 28.80 -16.23 0.69
CA LYS A 220 28.32 -17.17 -0.32
C LYS A 220 26.79 -17.17 -0.32
N LEU A 221 26.19 -17.16 -1.51
CA LEU A 221 24.75 -17.35 -1.69
C LEU A 221 24.31 -18.65 -0.99
N SER A 222 23.18 -18.59 -0.30
CA SER A 222 22.59 -19.75 0.40
C SER A 222 21.11 -19.95 0.03
N GLY A 223 20.48 -18.94 -0.57
CA GLY A 223 19.09 -19.01 -1.02
C GLY A 223 18.51 -17.64 -1.34
N VAL A 224 17.19 -17.56 -1.40
CA VAL A 224 16.42 -16.33 -1.56
C VAL A 224 15.25 -16.38 -0.57
N THR A 225 14.99 -15.26 0.10
CA THR A 225 13.77 -15.06 0.89
C THR A 225 12.79 -14.22 0.08
N HIS A 226 11.52 -14.59 0.23
CA HIS A 226 10.38 -14.06 -0.50
C HIS A 226 9.30 -13.69 0.53
N ALA A 227 8.66 -12.54 0.34
CA ALA A 227 7.45 -12.18 1.07
C ALA A 227 6.41 -11.62 0.08
N ALA A 228 5.25 -12.26 0.02
CA ALA A 228 4.18 -11.97 -0.89
C ALA A 228 2.97 -11.36 -0.19
N LEU A 229 2.27 -10.52 -0.94
CA LEU A 229 1.01 -9.87 -0.61
C LEU A 229 0.00 -10.17 -1.71
N SER A 230 -1.22 -10.51 -1.31
CA SER A 230 -2.37 -10.65 -2.20
C SER A 230 -2.75 -9.28 -2.77
N LEU A 231 -2.89 -9.20 -4.08
CA LEU A 231 -3.48 -8.04 -4.74
C LEU A 231 -4.97 -7.89 -4.38
N GLY A 232 -5.65 -9.01 -4.11
CA GLY A 232 -7.01 -9.00 -3.57
C GLY A 232 -7.07 -8.27 -2.22
N ASP A 233 -6.17 -8.60 -1.30
CA ASP A 233 -6.09 -7.97 0.01
C ASP A 233 -5.70 -6.49 -0.08
N ILE A 234 -4.75 -6.14 -0.96
CA ILE A 234 -4.39 -4.73 -1.24
C ILE A 234 -5.62 -3.97 -1.76
N SER A 235 -6.36 -4.55 -2.71
CA SER A 235 -7.57 -3.94 -3.28
C SER A 235 -8.66 -3.73 -2.24
N HIS A 236 -8.86 -4.70 -1.35
CA HIS A 236 -9.81 -4.58 -0.24
C HIS A 236 -9.38 -3.50 0.75
N PHE A 237 -8.10 -3.47 1.13
CA PHE A 237 -7.53 -2.48 2.03
C PHE A 237 -7.64 -1.03 1.48
N CYS A 238 -7.43 -0.83 0.18
CA CYS A 238 -7.61 0.48 -0.45
C CYS A 238 -9.06 0.94 -0.52
N LYS A 239 -10.04 0.03 -0.44
CA LYS A 239 -11.48 0.35 -0.45
C LYS A 239 -12.03 0.67 0.95
N SER A 240 -11.35 0.26 2.01
CA SER A 240 -11.69 0.55 3.42
C SER A 240 -11.06 1.84 3.92
#